data_AF-A0A661J8B1-F1
#
_entry.id   AF-A0A661J8B1-F1
#
_cell.length_a   1.000
_cell.length_b   1.000
_cell.length_c   1.000
_cell.angle_alpha   90.00
_cell.angle_beta   90.00
_cell.angle_gamma   90.00
#
_symmetry.space_group_name_H-M   'P 1'
#
loop_
_entity.id
_entity.type
_entity.pdbx_description
1 polymer ?
#
loop_
_entity_poly.entity_id
_entity_poly.type
_entity_poly.pdbx_seq_one_letter_code
_entity_poly.pdbx_strand_id
1 'polypeptide(L)' 'MKVSLEDISSVKKKMIVNLPSDLVDKEIDNFYRELNRKVKIKGFRPGKVPRNILERYYKDVADREVA' A
#
# COMPACT_ATOMS: atom_id res chain seq x y z
N MET A 1 -11.98 11.49 3.48
CA MET A 1 -11.01 11.98 2.48
C MET A 1 -11.17 13.49 2.38
N LYS A 2 -10.14 14.27 2.75
CA LYS A 2 -10.20 15.75 2.76
C LYS A 2 -9.04 16.28 1.92
N VAL A 3 -9.36 16.97 0.83
CA VAL A 3 -8.37 17.54 -0.10
C VAL A 3 -8.36 19.06 0.11
N SER A 4 -7.21 19.60 0.50
CA SER A 4 -6.98 21.05 0.58
C SER A 4 -5.98 21.45 -0.50
N LEU A 5 -6.38 22.37 -1.37
CA LEU A 5 -5.59 22.91 -2.46
C LEU A 5 -5.12 24.31 -2.06
N GLU A 6 -3.81 24.49 -1.94
CA GLU A 6 -3.18 25.80 -1.77
C GLU A 6 -2.54 26.22 -3.09
N ASP A 7 -2.94 27.39 -3.59
CA ASP A 7 -2.39 27.99 -4.80
C ASP A 7 -1.09 28.73 -4.46
N ILE A 8 0.06 28.15 -4.84
CA ILE A 8 1.39 28.70 -4.55
C ILE A 8 1.83 29.70 -5.64
N SER A 9 1.45 29.47 -6.90
CA SER A 9 1.63 30.42 -8.00
C SER A 9 0.67 30.12 -9.16
N SER A 10 0.67 30.98 -10.19
CA SER A 10 -0.15 30.80 -11.40
C SER A 10 0.09 29.47 -12.14
N VAL A 11 1.21 28.78 -11.88
CA VAL A 11 1.57 27.48 -12.51
C VAL A 11 1.86 26.36 -11.51
N LYS A 12 1.80 26.62 -10.19
CA LYS A 12 2.08 25.62 -9.16
C LYS A 12 1.00 25.64 -8.08
N LYS A 13 0.34 24.49 -7.92
CA LYS A 13 -0.61 24.23 -6.82
C LYS A 13 -0.03 23.15 -5.91
N LYS A 14 -0.19 23.30 -4.59
CA LYS A 14 0.13 22.27 -3.61
C LYS A 14 -1.18 21.66 -3.12
N MET A 15 -1.34 20.36 -3.33
CA MET A 15 -2.50 19.61 -2.86
C MET A 15 -2.08 18.82 -1.63
N ILE A 16 -2.79 19.00 -0.52
CA ILE A 16 -2.65 18.21 0.69
C ILE A 16 -3.87 17.29 0.75
N VAL A 17 -3.63 15.98 0.65
CA VAL A 17 -4.68 14.95 0.68
C VAL A 17 -4.62 14.25 2.02
N ASN A 18 -5.68 14.35 2.81
CA ASN A 18 -5.84 13.57 4.03
C ASN A 18 -6.64 12.31 3.72
N LEU A 19 -5.95 11.17 3.73
CA LEU A 19 -6.55 9.84 3.66
C LEU A 19 -6.87 9.32 5.07
N PRO A 20 -8.08 8.80 5.31
CA PRO A 20 -8.40 8.11 6.55
C PRO A 20 -7.68 6.76 6.60
N SER A 21 -7.19 6.39 7.79
CA SER A 21 -6.45 5.14 8.03
C SER A 21 -7.21 3.89 7.59
N ASP A 22 -8.54 3.87 7.76
CA ASP A 22 -9.38 2.71 7.40
C ASP A 22 -9.33 2.35 5.90
N LEU A 23 -9.12 3.34 5.02
CA LEU A 23 -8.96 3.08 3.58
C LEU A 23 -7.57 2.53 3.26
N VAL A 24 -6.56 3.02 3.97
CA VAL A 24 -5.16 2.56 3.82
C VAL A 24 -5.05 1.11 4.27
N ASP A 25 -5.62 0.76 5.42
CA ASP A 25 -5.57 -0.61 5.95
C ASP A 25 -6.25 -1.63 5.02
N LYS A 26 -7.40 -1.25 4.44
CA LYS A 26 -8.11 -2.08 3.45
C LYS A 26 -7.27 -2.30 2.19
N GLU A 27 -6.59 -1.27 1.72
CA GLU A 27 -5.78 -1.36 0.51
C GLU A 27 -4.53 -2.21 0.76
N ILE A 28 -3.89 -2.06 1.92
CA ILE A 28 -2.77 -2.92 2.37
C ILE A 28 -3.21 -4.39 2.41
N ASP A 29 -4.39 -4.67 2.98
CA ASP A 29 -4.94 -6.03 3.04
C ASP A 29 -5.18 -6.63 1.64
N ASN A 30 -5.71 -5.84 0.71
CA ASN A 30 -5.93 -6.26 -0.67
C ASN A 30 -4.59 -6.50 -1.39
N PHE A 31 -3.63 -5.60 -1.21
CA PHE A 31 -2.28 -5.72 -1.75
C PHE A 31 -1.61 -7.02 -1.30
N TYR A 32 -1.64 -7.34 -0.01
CA TYR A 32 -1.08 -8.60 0.49
C TYR A 32 -1.80 -9.84 -0.05
N ARG A 33 -3.12 -9.79 -0.29
CA ARG A 33 -3.85 -10.89 -0.94
C ARG A 33 -3.41 -11.10 -2.38
N GLU A 34 -3.24 -10.03 -3.15
CA GLU A 34 -2.74 -10.12 -4.53
C GLU A 34 -1.30 -10.62 -4.56
N LEU A 35 -0.47 -10.09 -3.68
CA LEU A 35 0.92 -10.44 -3.53
C LEU A 35 1.06 -11.94 -3.22
N ASN A 36 0.22 -12.49 -2.33
CA ASN A 36 0.23 -13.92 -2.01
C ASN A 36 0.00 -14.81 -3.26
N ARG A 37 -0.80 -14.36 -4.23
CA ARG A 37 -1.05 -15.10 -5.48
C ARG A 37 0.12 -15.01 -6.46
N LYS A 38 0.83 -13.89 -6.48
CA LYS A 38 1.93 -13.62 -7.42
C LYS A 38 3.27 -14.16 -6.92
N VAL A 39 3.50 -14.16 -5.61
CA VAL A 39 4.79 -14.47 -5.01
C VAL A 39 5.03 -15.98 -4.89
N LYS A 40 6.25 -16.41 -5.24
CA LYS A 40 6.75 -17.78 -5.05
C LYS A 40 7.81 -17.78 -3.96
N ILE A 41 7.41 -18.07 -2.72
CA ILE A 41 8.34 -18.26 -1.61
C ILE A 41 8.74 -19.73 -1.52
N LYS A 42 10.05 -20.02 -1.45
CA LYS A 42 10.56 -21.39 -1.27
C LYS A 42 9.98 -21.98 0.03
N GLY A 43 9.45 -23.19 -0.05
CA GLY A 43 8.83 -23.90 1.08
C GLY A 43 7.32 -23.66 1.25
N PHE A 44 6.73 -22.71 0.53
CA PHE A 44 5.28 -22.48 0.56
C PHE A 44 4.64 -22.73 -0.80
N ARG A 45 3.45 -23.32 -0.78
CA ARG A 45 2.63 -23.43 -1.98
C ARG A 45 2.17 -22.02 -2.40
N PRO A 46 2.29 -21.64 -3.69
CA PRO A 46 1.81 -20.35 -4.18
C PRO A 46 0.36 -20.07 -3.75
N GLY A 47 0.07 -18.86 -3.26
CA GLY A 47 -1.25 -18.47 -2.76
C GLY A 47 -1.60 -18.96 -1.35
N LYS A 48 -0.71 -19.72 -0.68
CA LYS A 48 -0.90 -20.21 0.70
C LYS A 48 0.27 -19.80 1.61
N VAL A 49 0.86 -18.64 1.35
CA VAL A 49 1.88 -18.06 2.21
C VAL A 49 1.20 -17.35 3.39
N PRO A 50 1.62 -17.59 4.64
CA PRO A 50 1.14 -16.84 5.80
C PRO A 50 1.49 -15.35 5.74
N ARG A 51 0.60 -14.51 6.29
CA ARG A 51 0.76 -13.04 6.30
C ARG A 51 2.05 -12.59 6.99
N ASN A 52 2.40 -13.20 8.12
CA ASN A 52 3.62 -12.87 8.88
C ASN A 52 4.91 -12.99 8.04
N ILE A 53 4.93 -13.92 7.09
CA ILE A 53 6.08 -14.11 6.20
C ILE A 53 6.03 -13.09 5.06
N LEU A 54 4.86 -12.84 4.48
CA LEU A 54 4.70 -11.82 3.43
C LEU A 54 5.08 -10.44 3.94
N GLU A 55 4.63 -10.05 5.14
CA GLU A 55 5.03 -8.80 5.78
C GLU A 55 6.54 -8.76 5.97
N ARG A 56 7.17 -9.83 6.50
CA ARG A 56 8.62 -9.81 6.72
C ARG A 56 9.45 -9.62 5.44
N TYR A 57 9.01 -10.17 4.30
CA TYR A 57 9.75 -10.10 3.04
C TYR A 57 9.38 -8.91 2.16
N TYR A 58 8.15 -8.41 2.29
CA TYR A 58 7.59 -7.41 1.36
C TYR A 58 7.07 -6.16 2.06
N LYS A 59 7.29 -5.98 3.37
CA LYS A 59 6.94 -4.74 4.08
C LYS A 59 7.50 -3.51 3.39
N ASP A 60 8.79 -3.52 3.03
CA ASP A 60 9.43 -2.38 2.35
C ASP A 60 8.84 -2.07 0.97
N VAL A 61 8.23 -3.06 0.32
CA VAL A 61 7.57 -2.90 -0.99
C VAL A 61 6.15 -2.36 -0.79
N ALA A 62 5.41 -2.94 0.16
CA ALA A 62 4.07 -2.47 0.52
C ALA A 62 4.08 -1.02 1.01
N ASP A 63 5.05 -0.65 1.86
CA ASP A 63 5.19 0.71 2.38
C ASP A 63 5.55 1.73 1.28
N ARG A 64 6.16 1.29 0.17
CA ARG A 64 6.57 2.16 -0.94
C ARG A 64 5.49 2.36 -2.00
N GLU A 65 4.59 1.39 -2.17
CA GLU A 65 3.47 1.49 -3.10
C GLU A 65 2.25 2.19 -2.51
N VAL A 66 2.15 2.28 -1.17
CA VAL A 66 1.02 2.89 -0.45
C VAL A 66 1.32 4.34 0.02
N ALA A 67 2.55 4.83 -0.14
CA ALA A 67 2.97 6.20 0.23
C ALA A 67 2.90 7.19 -0.95
#